data_AF-A0A822BI64-F1
#
_entry.id   AF-A0A822BI64-F1
#
_cell.length_a   1.000
_cell.length_b   1.000
_cell.length_c   1.000
_cell.angle_alpha   90.00
_cell.angle_beta   90.00
_cell.angle_gamma   90.00
#
_symmetry.space_group_name_H-M   'P 1'
#
loop_
_entity.id
_entity.type
_entity.pdbx_description
1 polymer ?
#
loop_
_entity_poly.entity_id
_entity_poly.type
_entity_poly.pdbx_seq_one_letter_code
_entity_poly.pdbx_strand_id
1 'polypeptide(L)'
;VEPSTKLYPAVFVEPTVKEVLQFELGRIKNCLPLTAALFPSLNREERFIPQLPSRLHLQSLVHCHWSRVPNTNIRCQQLKLSEIRGWSVFVEDPVQMEAVYIPEEDQCTDILSLVENEDNLNFCSNTLRLYNALCAQGNNRVSHEICKFVDEKQLMYCVKNPYLCGPIRIGIYNLLIALHFESHIKARSLTSTEFIIPLSDALRKSVLLHPKNTLEQQQILATSTYIPAMEQFLAVRPKLIKEEDFKVDRERKLLVPPRFNVLSLK
;
A
#
# COMPACT_ATOMS: atom_id res chain seq x y z
N VAL A 1 -29.62 12.25 17.76
CA VAL A 1 -28.49 11.67 16.97
C VAL A 1 -27.45 12.76 16.82
N GLU A 2 -26.19 12.49 17.14
CA GLU A 2 -25.13 13.48 17.05
C GLU A 2 -24.84 13.84 15.58
N PRO A 3 -24.44 15.09 15.28
CA PRO A 3 -23.93 15.45 13.96
C PRO A 3 -22.78 14.49 13.59
N SER A 4 -22.77 13.98 12.35
CA SER A 4 -21.83 12.96 11.81
C SER A 4 -22.06 11.49 12.20
N THR A 5 -23.16 11.15 12.88
CA THR A 5 -23.52 9.73 13.10
C THR A 5 -24.11 9.10 11.83
N LYS A 6 -23.58 7.95 11.40
CA LYS A 6 -24.19 7.14 10.33
C LYS A 6 -25.38 6.35 10.88
N LEU A 7 -26.51 6.37 10.18
CA LEU A 7 -27.71 5.62 10.54
C LEU A 7 -28.03 4.61 9.45
N TYR A 8 -28.29 3.37 9.86
CA TYR A 8 -28.70 2.29 8.98
C TYR A 8 -30.17 1.96 9.25
N PRO A 9 -31.05 1.98 8.23
CA PRO A 9 -32.45 1.62 8.41
C PRO A 9 -32.55 0.10 8.65
N ALA A 10 -33.06 -0.29 9.81
CA ALA A 10 -33.26 -1.68 10.19
C ALA A 10 -34.67 -1.90 10.75
N VAL A 11 -35.25 -3.06 10.48
CA VAL A 11 -36.55 -3.47 11.02
C VAL A 11 -36.42 -4.87 11.60
N PHE A 12 -36.81 -5.02 12.87
CA PHE A 12 -36.89 -6.31 13.55
C PHE A 12 -38.34 -6.78 13.54
N VAL A 13 -38.59 -7.96 13.00
CA VAL A 13 -39.92 -8.54 12.90
C VAL A 13 -39.85 -10.05 13.12
N GLU A 14 -40.86 -10.60 13.79
CA GLU A 14 -41.02 -12.04 13.95
C GLU A 14 -41.89 -12.58 12.80
N PRO A 15 -41.43 -13.59 12.04
CA PRO A 15 -42.18 -14.11 10.90
C PRO A 15 -43.40 -14.93 11.36
N THR A 16 -44.59 -14.35 11.25
CA THR A 16 -45.87 -14.99 11.62
C THR A 16 -46.67 -15.52 10.42
N VAL A 17 -46.43 -14.97 9.22
CA VAL A 17 -47.11 -15.31 7.96
C VAL A 17 -46.12 -15.29 6.79
N LYS A 18 -46.56 -15.69 5.59
CA LYS A 18 -45.67 -15.76 4.39
C LYS A 18 -45.19 -14.38 3.91
N GLU A 19 -46.04 -13.36 3.98
CA GLU A 19 -45.71 -11.98 3.61
C GLU A 19 -45.54 -11.16 4.89
N VAL A 20 -44.30 -11.06 5.37
CA VAL A 20 -44.01 -10.42 6.67
C VAL A 20 -43.76 -8.92 6.50
N LEU A 21 -43.01 -8.53 5.47
CA LEU A 21 -42.57 -7.15 5.31
C LEU A 21 -42.28 -6.79 3.84
N GLN A 22 -42.61 -5.56 3.47
CA GLN A 22 -42.31 -4.95 2.17
C GLN A 22 -41.62 -3.61 2.41
N PHE A 23 -40.44 -3.41 1.83
CA PHE A 23 -39.75 -2.13 1.86
C PHE A 23 -40.16 -1.29 0.65
N GLU A 24 -40.73 -0.12 0.90
CA GLU A 24 -41.09 0.83 -0.16
C GLU A 24 -40.20 2.07 -0.08
N LEU A 25 -39.36 2.26 -1.09
CA LEU A 25 -38.57 3.47 -1.29
C LEU A 25 -39.39 4.47 -2.12
N GLY A 26 -40.48 4.95 -1.52
CA GLY A 26 -41.44 5.84 -2.17
C GLY A 26 -41.09 7.33 -2.07
N ARG A 27 -41.90 8.15 -2.74
CA ARG A 27 -41.85 9.62 -2.62
C ARG A 27 -42.92 10.10 -1.63
N ILE A 28 -42.49 10.87 -0.63
CA ILE A 28 -43.39 11.58 0.30
C ILE A 28 -43.51 13.03 -0.18
N LYS A 29 -44.68 13.65 -0.01
CA LYS A 29 -44.89 15.06 -0.38
C LYS A 29 -43.89 15.96 0.35
N ASN A 30 -43.26 16.87 -0.41
CA ASN A 30 -42.26 17.83 0.08
C ASN A 30 -40.99 17.24 0.70
N CYS A 31 -40.72 15.94 0.51
CA CYS A 31 -39.49 15.29 0.96
C CYS A 31 -38.72 14.69 -0.21
N LEU A 32 -37.39 14.71 -0.14
CA LEU A 32 -36.53 13.97 -1.07
C LEU A 32 -36.57 12.47 -0.74
N PRO A 33 -36.47 11.58 -1.74
CA PRO A 33 -36.37 10.15 -1.50
C PRO A 33 -35.05 9.81 -0.81
N LEU A 34 -35.02 8.69 -0.06
CA LEU A 34 -33.82 8.22 0.65
C LEU A 34 -32.60 8.06 -0.29
N THR A 35 -32.86 7.66 -1.54
CA THR A 35 -31.84 7.44 -2.57
C THR A 35 -31.08 8.71 -2.94
N ALA A 36 -31.71 9.89 -2.81
CA ALA A 36 -31.06 11.17 -3.05
C ALA A 36 -29.99 11.49 -1.99
N ALA A 37 -30.12 10.95 -0.77
CA ALA A 37 -29.15 11.14 0.30
C ALA A 37 -27.97 10.16 0.20
N LEU A 38 -28.21 8.94 -0.27
CA LEU A 38 -27.19 7.89 -0.34
C LEU A 38 -26.23 8.04 -1.53
N PHE A 39 -26.70 8.60 -2.65
CA PHE A 39 -25.92 8.67 -3.91
C PHE A 39 -25.70 10.12 -4.35
N PRO A 40 -24.64 10.79 -3.87
CA PRO A 40 -24.35 12.16 -4.25
C PRO A 40 -23.95 12.32 -5.72
N SER A 41 -23.60 11.22 -6.40
CA SER A 41 -23.29 11.17 -7.82
C SER A 41 -24.52 11.22 -8.73
N LEU A 42 -25.74 11.02 -8.21
CA LEU A 42 -26.95 11.11 -9.05
C LEU A 42 -27.09 12.53 -9.62
N ASN A 43 -27.48 12.61 -10.90
CA ASN A 43 -27.78 13.88 -11.56
C ASN A 43 -28.90 14.60 -10.82
N ARG A 44 -28.89 15.95 -10.82
CA ARG A 44 -29.88 16.75 -10.08
C ARG A 44 -31.33 16.35 -10.37
N GLU A 45 -31.62 16.02 -11.62
CA GLU A 45 -32.96 15.64 -12.07
C GLU A 45 -33.36 14.25 -11.58
N GLU A 46 -32.43 13.30 -11.59
CA GLU A 46 -32.64 11.92 -11.12
C GLU A 46 -32.85 11.83 -9.61
N ARG A 47 -32.32 12.79 -8.83
CA ARG A 47 -32.50 12.84 -7.37
C ARG A 47 -33.96 12.99 -6.92
N PHE A 48 -34.83 13.50 -7.79
CA PHE A 48 -36.25 13.66 -7.46
C PHE A 48 -37.09 12.42 -7.75
N ILE A 49 -36.50 11.44 -8.45
CA ILE A 49 -37.18 10.20 -8.85
C ILE A 49 -36.73 9.08 -7.91
N PRO A 50 -37.67 8.37 -7.25
CA PRO A 50 -37.29 7.20 -6.46
C PRO A 50 -36.80 6.11 -7.42
N GLN A 51 -35.51 5.78 -7.31
CA GLN A 51 -34.88 4.68 -8.04
C GLN A 51 -34.39 3.65 -7.02
N LEU A 52 -34.42 2.36 -7.36
CA LEU A 52 -33.82 1.32 -6.54
C LEU A 52 -32.42 1.00 -7.09
N PRO A 53 -31.34 1.54 -6.48
CA PRO A 53 -29.99 1.27 -6.93
C PRO A 53 -29.64 -0.19 -6.65
N SER A 54 -28.95 -0.84 -7.59
CA SER A 54 -28.52 -2.24 -7.48
C SER A 54 -27.61 -2.51 -6.29
N ARG A 55 -26.94 -1.47 -5.75
CA ARG A 55 -26.09 -1.56 -4.55
C ARG A 55 -26.90 -1.72 -3.25
N LEU A 56 -28.19 -1.37 -3.24
CA LEU A 56 -29.01 -1.49 -2.04
C LEU A 56 -29.51 -2.93 -1.90
N HIS A 57 -28.91 -3.66 -0.96
CA HIS A 57 -29.29 -5.03 -0.63
C HIS A 57 -29.87 -5.11 0.78
N LEU A 58 -30.87 -5.96 0.96
CA LEU A 58 -31.37 -6.30 2.28
C LEU A 58 -30.37 -7.24 2.95
N GLN A 59 -29.81 -6.82 4.07
CA GLN A 59 -28.95 -7.65 4.90
C GLN A 59 -29.75 -8.22 6.08
N SER A 60 -29.43 -9.46 6.44
CA SER A 60 -29.96 -10.11 7.65
C SER A 60 -28.80 -10.42 8.58
N LEU A 61 -29.02 -10.26 9.89
CA LEU A 61 -28.00 -10.59 10.88
C LEU A 61 -27.76 -12.10 10.91
N VAL A 62 -26.48 -12.48 10.82
CA VAL A 62 -26.04 -13.87 10.94
C VAL A 62 -25.55 -14.10 12.37
N HIS A 63 -25.91 -15.23 12.96
CA HIS A 63 -25.58 -15.51 14.37
C HIS A 63 -24.08 -15.76 14.61
N CYS A 64 -23.38 -16.30 13.62
CA CYS A 64 -21.96 -16.59 13.67
C CYS A 64 -21.26 -16.12 12.40
N HIS A 65 -20.03 -15.64 12.54
CA HIS A 65 -19.16 -15.29 11.42
C HIS A 65 -17.78 -15.90 11.62
N TRP A 66 -17.06 -16.08 10.53
CA TRP A 66 -15.67 -16.50 10.57
C TRP A 66 -14.78 -15.29 10.84
N SER A 67 -13.73 -15.53 11.61
CA SER A 67 -12.70 -14.53 11.87
C SER A 67 -11.37 -15.24 12.02
N ARG A 68 -10.34 -14.65 11.42
CA ARG A 68 -8.98 -15.16 11.48
C ARG A 68 -8.41 -14.97 12.88
N VAL A 69 -7.75 -16.01 13.39
CA VAL A 69 -6.93 -15.91 14.60
C VAL A 69 -5.57 -15.27 14.27
N PRO A 70 -5.11 -14.25 15.01
CA PRO A 70 -3.79 -13.64 14.81
C PRO A 70 -2.65 -14.65 15.00
N ASN A 71 -1.60 -14.53 14.19
CA ASN A 71 -0.43 -15.42 14.26
C ASN A 71 0.39 -15.21 15.55
N THR A 72 0.38 -13.98 16.08
CA THR A 72 1.12 -13.57 17.27
C THR A 72 0.21 -12.77 18.17
N ASN A 73 0.25 -13.05 19.45
CA ASN A 73 -0.54 -12.36 20.46
C ASN A 73 0.37 -11.56 21.38
N ILE A 74 -0.18 -10.50 21.96
CA ILE A 74 0.50 -9.70 22.96
C ILE A 74 0.76 -10.59 24.19
N ARG A 75 2.03 -10.63 24.64
CA ARG A 75 2.41 -11.35 25.86
C ARG A 75 2.28 -10.41 27.05
N CYS A 76 1.19 -10.57 27.79
CA CYS A 76 0.97 -9.85 29.04
C CYS A 76 1.48 -10.68 30.21
N GLN A 77 2.32 -10.10 31.05
CA GLN A 77 2.71 -10.68 32.34
C GLN A 77 1.92 -9.99 33.45
N GLN A 78 1.37 -10.81 34.35
CA GLN A 78 0.60 -10.34 35.50
C GLN A 78 1.32 -10.71 36.80
N LEU A 79 1.47 -9.73 37.70
CA LEU A 79 2.17 -9.90 38.96
C LEU A 79 1.35 -9.27 40.09
N LYS A 80 1.00 -10.06 41.12
CA LYS A 80 0.41 -9.51 42.34
C LYS A 80 1.51 -8.84 43.16
N LEU A 81 1.45 -7.51 43.29
CA LEU A 81 2.43 -6.74 44.05
C LEU A 81 2.20 -6.88 45.56
N SER A 82 0.95 -6.71 46.01
CA SER A 82 0.51 -6.91 47.40
C SER A 82 -1.02 -6.81 47.51
N GLU A 83 -1.60 -7.13 48.66
CA GLU A 83 -3.03 -6.89 48.95
C GLU A 83 -3.41 -5.40 48.83
N ILE A 84 -2.50 -4.49 49.18
CA ILE A 84 -2.76 -3.05 49.18
C ILE A 84 -2.54 -2.42 47.79
N ARG A 85 -1.47 -2.84 47.09
CA ARG A 85 -1.11 -2.31 45.75
C ARG A 85 -1.77 -3.05 44.59
N GLY A 86 -2.42 -4.19 44.86
CA GLY A 86 -3.12 -4.98 43.85
C GLY A 86 -2.17 -5.67 42.86
N TRP A 87 -2.61 -5.68 41.59
CA TRP A 87 -1.94 -6.37 40.48
C TRP A 87 -1.26 -5.37 39.54
N SER A 88 -0.09 -5.76 39.05
CA SER A 88 0.63 -5.11 37.96
C SER A 88 0.52 -5.95 36.71
N VAL A 89 0.29 -5.29 35.58
CA VAL A 89 0.30 -5.91 34.25
C VAL A 89 1.29 -5.14 33.39
N PHE A 90 2.21 -5.84 32.75
CA PHE A 90 3.15 -5.25 31.81
C PHE A 90 3.23 -6.07 30.52
N VAL A 91 3.56 -5.38 29.43
CA VAL A 91 3.69 -5.92 28.08
C VAL A 91 5.12 -5.65 27.62
N GLU A 92 5.81 -6.70 27.20
CA GLU A 92 7.21 -6.61 26.77
C GLU A 92 7.32 -6.13 25.32
N ASP A 93 6.71 -6.85 24.38
CA ASP A 93 6.86 -6.59 22.95
C ASP A 93 5.55 -6.09 22.31
N PRO A 94 5.58 -4.99 21.53
CA PRO A 94 4.41 -4.52 20.79
C PRO A 94 4.16 -5.40 19.55
N VAL A 95 2.90 -5.76 19.33
CA VAL A 95 2.46 -6.47 18.12
C VAL A 95 1.76 -5.48 17.19
N GLN A 96 2.18 -5.46 15.93
CA GLN A 96 1.60 -4.60 14.89
C GLN A 96 0.79 -5.47 13.92
N MET A 97 -0.33 -4.92 13.45
CA MET A 97 -1.16 -5.51 12.41
C MET A 97 -1.59 -4.43 11.41
N GLU A 98 -1.93 -4.85 10.20
CA GLU A 98 -2.47 -3.97 9.16
C GLU A 98 -3.90 -4.38 8.86
N ALA A 99 -4.81 -3.41 8.87
CA ALA A 99 -6.23 -3.64 8.66
C ALA A 99 -6.76 -2.75 7.53
N VAL A 100 -7.69 -3.30 6.77
CA VAL A 100 -8.44 -2.59 5.74
C VAL A 100 -9.74 -2.09 6.33
N TYR A 101 -9.98 -0.80 6.19
CA TYR A 101 -11.18 -0.13 6.66
C TYR A 101 -12.22 -0.03 5.53
N ILE A 102 -13.44 -0.46 5.81
CA ILE A 102 -14.59 -0.43 4.91
C ILE A 102 -15.49 0.75 5.34
N PRO A 103 -15.46 1.88 4.61
CA PRO A 103 -16.14 3.10 5.04
C PRO A 103 -17.68 2.98 4.97
N GLU A 104 -18.22 2.14 4.09
CA GLU A 104 -19.67 1.97 3.93
C GLU A 104 -20.31 1.27 5.15
N GLU A 105 -19.60 0.31 5.75
CA GLU A 105 -20.06 -0.45 6.92
C GLU A 105 -19.50 0.10 8.24
N ASP A 106 -18.55 1.03 8.18
CA ASP A 106 -17.83 1.56 9.35
C ASP A 106 -17.07 0.47 10.12
N GLN A 107 -16.56 -0.55 9.40
CA GLN A 107 -15.88 -1.71 9.96
C GLN A 107 -14.44 -1.84 9.44
N CYS A 108 -13.59 -2.53 10.19
CA CYS A 108 -12.23 -2.86 9.77
C CYS A 108 -12.01 -4.37 9.80
N THR A 109 -11.23 -4.86 8.84
CA THR A 109 -10.91 -6.27 8.65
C THR A 109 -9.40 -6.41 8.50
N ASP A 110 -8.79 -7.40 9.14
CA ASP A 110 -7.35 -7.69 8.94
C ASP A 110 -7.06 -7.94 7.45
N ILE A 111 -5.99 -7.33 6.93
CA ILE A 111 -5.55 -7.51 5.54
C ILE A 111 -5.34 -8.98 5.20
N LEU A 112 -4.95 -9.77 6.20
CA LEU A 112 -4.70 -11.19 6.04
C LEU A 112 -5.98 -12.04 6.02
N SER A 113 -7.11 -11.51 6.48
CA SER A 113 -8.43 -12.15 6.43
C SER A 113 -9.12 -11.94 5.08
N LEU A 114 -8.62 -11.04 4.23
CA LEU A 114 -9.17 -10.82 2.89
C LEU A 114 -9.15 -12.07 2.01
N VAL A 115 -8.29 -13.05 2.32
CA VAL A 115 -8.26 -14.33 1.59
C VAL A 115 -9.58 -15.10 1.70
N GLU A 116 -10.35 -14.90 2.77
CA GLU A 116 -11.66 -15.54 2.95
C GLU A 116 -12.78 -14.84 2.17
N ASN A 117 -12.58 -13.56 1.83
CA ASN A 117 -13.54 -12.73 1.12
C ASN A 117 -13.02 -12.36 -0.28
N GLU A 118 -13.26 -13.23 -1.26
CA GLU A 118 -12.75 -13.07 -2.62
C GLU A 118 -13.17 -11.74 -3.29
N ASP A 119 -14.39 -11.26 -3.05
CA ASP A 119 -14.87 -10.00 -3.62
C ASP A 119 -14.06 -8.80 -3.13
N ASN A 120 -13.83 -8.71 -1.82
CA ASN A 120 -13.02 -7.66 -1.21
C ASN A 120 -11.55 -7.77 -1.60
N LEU A 121 -11.03 -9.00 -1.72
CA LEU A 121 -9.68 -9.26 -2.20
C LEU A 121 -9.49 -8.78 -3.64
N ASN A 122 -10.43 -9.13 -4.53
CA ASN A 122 -10.41 -8.74 -5.93
C ASN A 122 -10.53 -7.22 -6.09
N PHE A 123 -11.43 -6.60 -5.32
CA PHE A 123 -11.56 -5.15 -5.27
C PHE A 123 -10.25 -4.49 -4.85
N CYS A 124 -9.68 -4.89 -3.71
CA CYS A 124 -8.42 -4.35 -3.20
C CYS A 124 -7.25 -4.53 -4.19
N SER A 125 -7.11 -5.72 -4.77
CA SER A 125 -6.10 -6.00 -5.80
C SER A 125 -6.25 -5.08 -7.02
N ASN A 126 -7.48 -4.84 -7.47
CA ASN A 126 -7.73 -3.93 -8.59
C ASN A 126 -7.51 -2.46 -8.21
N THR A 127 -7.78 -2.06 -6.97
CA THR A 127 -7.43 -0.73 -6.46
C THR A 127 -5.92 -0.49 -6.48
N LEU A 128 -5.12 -1.48 -6.05
CA LEU A 128 -3.65 -1.39 -6.12
C LEU A 128 -3.16 -1.29 -7.57
N ARG A 129 -3.77 -2.03 -8.50
CA ARG A 129 -3.49 -1.91 -9.94
C ARG A 129 -3.84 -0.54 -10.49
N LEU A 130 -4.96 0.04 -10.06
CA LEU A 130 -5.36 1.40 -10.43
C LEU A 130 -4.32 2.42 -9.95
N TYR A 131 -3.87 2.34 -8.69
CA TYR A 131 -2.82 3.23 -8.18
C TYR A 131 -1.52 3.11 -8.97
N ASN A 132 -1.10 1.89 -9.31
CA ASN A 132 0.05 1.69 -10.18
C ASN A 132 -0.14 2.36 -11.56
N ALA A 133 -1.29 2.18 -12.19
CA ALA A 133 -1.59 2.80 -13.48
C ALA A 133 -1.59 4.34 -13.43
N LEU A 134 -2.04 4.94 -12.32
CA LEU A 134 -2.03 6.39 -12.11
C LEU A 134 -0.61 6.97 -11.95
N CYS A 135 0.29 6.22 -11.33
CA CYS A 135 1.69 6.61 -11.11
C CYS A 135 2.59 6.36 -12.32
N ALA A 136 2.09 5.66 -13.34
CA ALA A 136 2.87 5.26 -14.51
C ALA A 136 3.53 6.47 -15.21
N GLN A 137 4.66 6.20 -15.88
CA GLN A 137 5.36 7.19 -16.71
C GLN A 137 5.95 8.40 -15.96
N GLY A 138 6.23 8.26 -14.67
CA GLY A 138 6.93 9.29 -13.90
C GLY A 138 6.02 10.42 -13.42
N ASN A 139 4.74 10.13 -13.19
CA ASN A 139 3.80 11.05 -12.60
C ASN A 139 4.03 11.18 -11.08
N ASN A 140 5.09 11.91 -10.72
CA ASN A 140 5.53 12.07 -9.34
C ASN A 140 4.51 12.86 -8.51
N ARG A 141 3.75 13.80 -9.12
CA ARG A 141 2.70 14.56 -8.43
C ARG A 141 1.63 13.66 -7.83
N VAL A 142 1.12 12.73 -8.64
CA VAL A 142 0.11 11.75 -8.19
C VAL A 142 0.71 10.75 -7.20
N SER A 143 1.99 10.40 -7.38
CA SER A 143 2.71 9.53 -6.43
C SER A 143 2.73 10.12 -5.02
N HIS A 144 3.00 11.42 -4.88
CA HIS A 144 2.94 12.13 -3.58
C HIS A 144 1.54 12.13 -2.95
N GLU A 145 0.48 12.21 -3.75
CA GLU A 145 -0.90 12.11 -3.24
C GLU A 145 -1.24 10.69 -2.81
N ILE A 146 -0.79 9.67 -3.54
CA ILE A 146 -0.99 8.26 -3.16
C ILE A 146 -0.25 7.92 -1.86
N CYS A 147 0.93 8.51 -1.62
CA CYS A 147 1.65 8.35 -0.36
C CYS A 147 0.89 8.89 0.87
N LYS A 148 -0.18 9.69 0.72
CA LYS A 148 -1.06 10.07 1.83
C LYS A 148 -2.05 8.97 2.23
N PHE A 149 -2.34 8.05 1.31
CA PHE A 149 -3.22 6.91 1.56
C PHE A 149 -2.43 5.66 1.94
N VAL A 150 -1.24 5.48 1.34
CA VAL A 150 -0.35 4.34 1.57
C VAL A 150 1.00 4.84 2.04
N ASP A 151 1.26 4.67 3.33
CA ASP A 151 2.49 5.15 3.97
C ASP A 151 3.68 4.21 3.74
N GLU A 152 4.89 4.76 3.81
CA GLU A 152 6.16 3.99 3.76
C GLU A 152 6.18 2.85 4.79
N LYS A 153 5.66 3.09 6.00
CA LYS A 153 5.63 2.09 7.07
C LYS A 153 4.71 0.91 6.74
N GLN A 154 3.55 1.18 6.12
CA GLN A 154 2.61 0.15 5.69
C GLN A 154 3.21 -0.70 4.57
N LEU A 155 3.82 -0.06 3.56
CA LEU A 155 4.57 -0.76 2.51
C LEU A 155 5.65 -1.66 3.10
N MET A 156 6.45 -1.15 4.04
CA MET A 156 7.52 -1.92 4.68
C MET A 156 6.98 -3.08 5.53
N TYR A 157 5.86 -2.89 6.24
CA TYR A 157 5.20 -3.97 6.97
C TYR A 157 4.76 -5.08 6.02
N CYS A 158 4.08 -4.73 4.93
CA CYS A 158 3.63 -5.69 3.93
C CYS A 158 4.79 -6.43 3.24
N VAL A 159 5.92 -5.75 2.98
CA VAL A 159 7.12 -6.39 2.41
C VAL A 159 7.74 -7.41 3.37
N LYS A 160 7.73 -7.13 4.67
CA LYS A 160 8.26 -8.05 5.69
C LYS A 160 7.32 -9.20 6.00
N ASN A 161 6.03 -9.09 5.69
CA ASN A 161 5.03 -10.07 6.08
C ASN A 161 5.00 -11.31 5.13
N PRO A 162 5.36 -12.51 5.61
CA PRO A 162 5.38 -13.71 4.79
C PRO A 162 3.98 -14.31 4.53
N TYR A 163 2.95 -13.91 5.28
CA TYR A 163 1.60 -14.48 5.20
C TYR A 163 0.63 -13.73 4.28
N LEU A 164 1.10 -12.64 3.65
CA LEU A 164 0.29 -11.85 2.74
C LEU A 164 -0.17 -12.67 1.54
N CYS A 165 -1.42 -12.50 1.11
CA CYS A 165 -1.95 -13.21 -0.05
C CYS A 165 -1.27 -12.76 -1.35
N GLY A 166 -1.20 -13.68 -2.33
CA GLY A 166 -0.46 -13.48 -3.58
C GLY A 166 -0.85 -12.21 -4.37
N PRO A 167 -2.14 -11.99 -4.68
CA PRO A 167 -2.58 -10.82 -5.45
C PRO A 167 -2.22 -9.48 -4.78
N ILE A 168 -2.43 -9.37 -3.46
CA ILE A 168 -2.08 -8.16 -2.71
C ILE A 168 -0.56 -7.98 -2.68
N ARG A 169 0.21 -9.04 -2.43
CA ARG A 169 1.68 -8.97 -2.41
C ARG A 169 2.24 -8.44 -3.74
N ILE A 170 1.76 -8.97 -4.86
CA ILE A 170 2.17 -8.50 -6.20
C ILE A 170 1.77 -7.03 -6.39
N GLY A 171 0.54 -6.67 -6.00
CA GLY A 171 0.06 -5.29 -6.07
C GLY A 171 0.92 -4.31 -5.29
N ILE A 172 1.28 -4.63 -4.05
CA ILE A 172 2.09 -3.79 -3.18
C ILE A 172 3.53 -3.66 -3.69
N TYR A 173 4.14 -4.75 -4.16
CA TYR A 173 5.49 -4.70 -4.73
C TYR A 173 5.54 -3.84 -5.99
N ASN A 174 4.57 -4.01 -6.88
CA ASN A 174 4.47 -3.19 -8.08
C ASN A 174 4.22 -1.72 -7.74
N LEU A 175 3.36 -1.44 -6.74
CA LEU A 175 3.07 -0.09 -6.28
C LEU A 175 4.31 0.58 -5.68
N LEU A 176 5.07 -0.12 -4.85
CA LEU A 176 6.32 0.37 -4.26
C LEU A 176 7.35 0.72 -5.35
N ILE A 177 7.46 -0.12 -6.39
CA ILE A 177 8.33 0.15 -7.54
C ILE A 177 7.83 1.38 -8.30
N ALA A 178 6.54 1.45 -8.60
CA ALA A 178 5.93 2.55 -9.37
C ALA A 178 6.08 3.91 -8.66
N LEU A 179 5.82 3.96 -7.35
CA LEU A 179 5.88 5.18 -6.56
C LEU A 179 7.30 5.71 -6.39
N HIS A 180 8.24 4.85 -6.00
CA HIS A 180 9.55 5.30 -5.51
C HIS A 180 10.69 5.04 -6.49
N PHE A 181 10.62 4.00 -7.32
CA PHE A 181 11.76 3.54 -8.10
C PHE A 181 11.62 3.72 -9.61
N GLU A 182 10.41 3.70 -10.17
CA GLU A 182 10.18 3.69 -11.62
C GLU A 182 10.84 4.89 -12.32
N SER A 183 10.64 6.09 -11.79
CA SER A 183 11.26 7.33 -12.30
C SER A 183 12.79 7.25 -12.30
N HIS A 184 13.38 6.73 -11.23
CA HIS A 184 14.83 6.57 -11.10
C HIS A 184 15.39 5.47 -12.00
N ILE A 185 14.69 4.34 -12.11
CA ILE A 185 15.06 3.22 -12.97
C ILE A 185 15.06 3.67 -14.43
N LYS A 186 14.01 4.38 -14.88
CA LYS A 186 13.92 4.91 -16.24
C LYS A 186 15.07 5.86 -16.56
N ALA A 187 15.35 6.82 -15.67
CA ALA A 187 16.46 7.75 -15.85
C ALA A 187 17.82 7.03 -15.97
N ARG A 188 18.06 6.02 -15.12
CA ARG A 188 19.30 5.22 -15.18
C ARG A 188 19.35 4.33 -16.43
N SER A 189 18.23 3.72 -16.81
CA SER A 189 18.12 2.87 -17.99
C SER A 189 18.39 3.64 -19.28
N LEU A 190 17.88 4.88 -19.39
CA LEU A 190 18.13 5.75 -20.54
C LEU A 190 19.61 6.06 -20.72
N THR A 191 20.32 6.35 -19.62
CA THR A 191 21.77 6.61 -19.68
C THR A 191 22.62 5.34 -19.78
N SER A 192 22.03 4.14 -19.66
CA SER A 192 22.79 2.88 -19.48
C SER A 192 23.75 2.57 -20.63
N THR A 193 23.36 2.94 -21.86
CA THR A 193 24.09 2.74 -23.11
C THR A 193 25.19 3.78 -23.36
N GLU A 194 25.21 4.86 -22.59
CA GLU A 194 26.21 5.92 -22.71
C GLU A 194 27.39 5.65 -21.77
N PHE A 195 28.60 5.61 -22.34
CA PHE A 195 29.85 5.37 -21.60
C PHE A 195 30.71 6.63 -21.61
N ILE A 196 30.49 7.48 -20.62
CA ILE A 196 31.28 8.69 -20.41
C ILE A 196 32.27 8.41 -19.28
N ILE A 197 33.56 8.36 -19.60
CA ILE A 197 34.63 8.06 -18.64
C ILE A 197 35.56 9.27 -18.55
N PRO A 198 35.65 9.94 -17.39
CA PRO A 198 36.55 11.07 -17.21
C PRO A 198 37.99 10.58 -17.03
N LEU A 199 38.94 11.32 -17.59
CA LEU A 199 40.36 11.10 -17.34
C LEU A 199 40.65 11.44 -15.86
N SER A 200 40.80 10.40 -15.04
CA SER A 200 41.07 10.50 -13.60
C SER A 200 42.16 9.51 -13.20
N ASP A 201 42.84 9.77 -12.08
CA ASP A 201 43.85 8.83 -11.55
C ASP A 201 43.26 7.46 -11.21
N ALA A 202 41.96 7.40 -10.93
CA ALA A 202 41.25 6.15 -10.71
C ALA A 202 41.17 5.31 -12.00
N LEU A 203 41.03 5.94 -13.17
CA LEU A 203 41.09 5.26 -14.48
C LEU A 203 42.47 4.69 -14.77
N ARG A 204 43.53 5.39 -14.37
CA ARG A 204 44.90 4.89 -14.49
C ARG A 204 45.14 3.63 -13.65
N LYS A 205 44.41 3.49 -12.53
CA LYS A 205 44.49 2.33 -11.63
C LYS A 205 43.56 1.18 -12.06
N SER A 206 42.52 1.45 -12.85
CA SER A 206 41.48 0.48 -13.22
C SER A 206 41.84 -0.41 -14.42
N VAL A 207 43.13 -0.67 -14.66
CA VAL A 207 43.55 -1.49 -15.80
C VAL A 207 43.14 -2.94 -15.54
N LEU A 208 42.20 -3.45 -16.37
CA LEU A 208 41.73 -4.85 -16.39
C LEU A 208 42.86 -5.88 -16.61
N LEU A 209 44.03 -5.41 -17.03
CA LEU A 209 45.25 -6.19 -17.17
C LEU A 209 46.28 -5.59 -16.21
N HIS A 210 46.67 -6.33 -15.17
CA HIS A 210 47.94 -6.03 -14.52
C HIS A 210 49.04 -6.07 -15.60
N PRO A 211 49.80 -4.98 -15.83
CA PRO A 211 50.98 -5.07 -16.68
C PRO A 211 52.05 -5.81 -15.87
N LYS A 212 51.99 -7.14 -15.84
CA LYS A 212 53.06 -7.98 -15.33
C LYS A 212 53.50 -8.95 -16.43
N ASN A 213 54.68 -8.65 -16.96
CA ASN A 213 55.46 -9.51 -17.84
C ASN A 213 55.77 -10.84 -17.15
N THR A 214 54.90 -11.84 -17.27
CA THR A 214 55.28 -13.25 -17.06
C THR A 214 54.31 -14.16 -17.80
N LEU A 215 54.84 -14.96 -18.72
CA LEU A 215 54.11 -15.89 -19.60
C LEU A 215 53.29 -16.95 -18.82
N GLU A 216 53.57 -17.15 -17.54
CA GLU A 216 52.94 -18.19 -16.70
C GLU A 216 51.53 -17.83 -16.19
N GLN A 217 51.13 -16.56 -16.19
CA GLN A 217 49.82 -16.15 -15.66
C GLN A 217 48.74 -15.99 -16.74
N GLN A 218 49.11 -15.97 -18.03
CA GLN A 218 48.14 -15.92 -19.14
C GLN A 218 47.23 -17.16 -19.18
N GLN A 219 47.71 -18.31 -18.68
CA GLN A 219 46.91 -19.54 -18.60
C GLN A 219 45.89 -19.54 -17.44
N ILE A 220 46.18 -18.85 -16.34
CA ILE A 220 45.29 -18.74 -15.17
C ILE A 220 44.17 -17.70 -15.43
N LEU A 221 44.48 -16.65 -16.20
CA LEU A 221 43.52 -15.61 -16.59
C LEU A 221 42.40 -16.09 -17.53
N ALA A 222 42.60 -17.21 -18.23
CA ALA A 222 41.55 -17.83 -19.05
C ALA A 222 40.46 -18.52 -18.19
N THR A 223 40.73 -18.79 -16.91
CA THR A 223 39.87 -19.63 -16.05
C THR A 223 39.20 -18.89 -14.89
N SER A 224 39.68 -17.70 -14.48
CA SER A 224 39.04 -16.91 -13.43
C SER A 224 38.37 -15.66 -13.99
N THR A 225 37.10 -15.78 -14.35
CA THR A 225 36.23 -14.62 -14.60
C THR A 225 35.97 -13.89 -13.27
N TYR A 226 36.82 -12.91 -12.95
CA TYR A 226 36.59 -12.02 -11.82
C TYR A 226 35.31 -11.19 -12.09
N ILE A 227 34.33 -11.26 -11.17
CA ILE A 227 33.14 -10.42 -11.22
C ILE A 227 33.52 -9.05 -10.63
N PRO A 228 33.59 -7.97 -11.45
CA PRO A 228 33.97 -6.66 -10.95
C PRO A 228 32.91 -6.10 -9.99
N ALA A 229 33.36 -5.48 -8.90
CA ALA A 229 32.48 -4.79 -7.97
C ALA A 229 31.93 -3.50 -8.60
N MET A 230 30.70 -3.11 -8.27
CA MET A 230 30.06 -1.90 -8.84
C MET A 230 30.85 -0.61 -8.60
N GLU A 231 31.67 -0.56 -7.56
CA GLU A 231 32.54 0.57 -7.20
C GLU A 231 33.72 0.75 -8.15
N GLN A 232 34.02 -0.25 -8.97
CA GLN A 232 35.11 -0.22 -9.96
C GLN A 232 34.69 0.45 -11.27
N PHE A 233 33.40 0.73 -11.47
CA PHE A 233 32.91 1.44 -12.66
C PHE A 233 33.10 2.95 -12.52
N LEU A 234 33.95 3.51 -13.38
CA LEU A 234 34.29 4.94 -13.41
C LEU A 234 33.37 5.77 -14.30
N ALA A 235 32.34 5.15 -14.88
CA ALA A 235 31.42 5.84 -15.76
C ALA A 235 30.64 6.92 -15.00
N VAL A 236 30.54 8.11 -15.59
CA VAL A 236 29.69 9.19 -15.06
C VAL A 236 28.24 8.74 -15.14
N ARG A 237 27.55 8.76 -14.00
CA ARG A 237 26.11 8.48 -13.89
C ARG A 237 25.42 9.65 -13.19
N PRO A 238 24.20 10.03 -13.63
CA PRO A 238 23.46 11.09 -12.96
C PRO A 238 23.16 10.69 -11.52
N LYS A 239 23.35 11.65 -10.59
CA LYS A 239 22.94 11.46 -9.20
C LYS A 239 21.41 11.50 -9.13
N LEU A 240 20.83 10.61 -8.32
CA LEU A 240 19.40 10.63 -8.05
C LEU A 240 19.10 11.85 -7.18
N ILE A 241 18.33 12.79 -7.72
CA ILE A 241 17.84 13.94 -6.97
C ILE A 241 16.80 13.44 -5.97
N LYS A 242 16.93 13.85 -4.72
CA LYS A 242 16.04 13.46 -3.63
C LYS A 242 15.13 14.62 -3.25
N GLU A 243 14.00 14.30 -2.65
CA GLU A 243 13.09 15.30 -2.10
C GLU A 243 13.78 16.21 -1.05
N GLU A 244 14.73 15.66 -0.29
CA GLU A 244 15.52 16.38 0.73
C GLU A 244 16.35 17.54 0.16
N ASP A 245 16.67 17.50 -1.13
CA ASP A 245 17.46 18.52 -1.81
C ASP A 245 16.66 19.82 -1.99
N PHE A 246 15.32 19.78 -1.91
CA PHE A 246 14.44 20.93 -2.11
C PHE A 246 13.76 21.35 -0.81
N LYS A 247 14.40 22.14 0.05
CA LYS A 247 13.82 22.50 1.36
C LYS A 247 12.68 23.54 1.32
N VAL A 248 12.70 24.48 0.36
CA VAL A 248 11.85 25.68 0.37
C VAL A 248 10.70 25.63 -0.65
N ASP A 249 10.89 24.97 -1.79
CA ASP A 249 9.93 24.99 -2.91
C ASP A 249 9.00 23.75 -2.91
N ARG A 250 7.78 23.89 -2.39
CA ARG A 250 6.78 22.80 -2.35
C ARG A 250 6.44 22.25 -3.75
N GLU A 251 6.34 23.12 -4.76
CA GLU A 251 6.00 22.68 -6.11
C GLU A 251 7.12 21.87 -6.78
N ARG A 252 8.38 22.20 -6.48
CA ARG A 252 9.53 21.48 -7.03
C ARG A 252 9.72 20.11 -6.40
N LYS A 253 9.36 19.95 -5.11
CA LYS A 253 9.33 18.63 -4.46
C LYS A 253 8.44 17.63 -5.20
N LEU A 254 7.30 18.10 -5.69
CA LEU A 254 6.33 17.25 -6.40
C LEU A 254 6.81 16.79 -7.79
N LEU A 255 7.89 17.36 -8.31
CA LEU A 255 8.50 16.94 -9.58
C LEU A 255 9.43 15.74 -9.40
N VAL A 256 9.83 15.43 -8.17
CA VAL A 256 10.76 14.36 -7.81
C VAL A 256 9.95 13.24 -7.15
N PRO A 257 10.32 11.96 -7.35
CA PRO A 257 9.62 10.86 -6.69
C PRO A 257 9.66 11.00 -5.16
N PRO A 258 8.61 10.53 -4.46
CA PRO A 258 8.53 10.57 -2.99
C PRO A 258 9.69 9.81 -2.34
N ARG A 259 10.19 10.34 -1.22
CA ARG A 259 11.28 9.71 -0.46
C ARG A 259 10.89 8.30 0.01
N PHE A 260 11.86 7.40 -0.06
CA PHE A 260 11.78 6.05 0.53
C PHE A 260 13.12 5.69 1.17
N ASN A 261 13.11 5.05 2.34
CA ASN A 261 14.32 4.63 3.03
C ASN A 261 14.91 3.35 2.41
N VAL A 262 15.69 3.53 1.34
CA VAL A 262 16.36 2.44 0.62
C VAL A 262 17.36 1.68 1.50
N LEU A 263 17.93 2.29 2.54
CA LEU A 263 18.86 1.60 3.44
C LEU A 263 18.15 0.55 4.28
N SER A 264 16.92 0.81 4.71
CA SER A 264 16.10 -0.16 5.44
C SER A 264 15.56 -1.29 4.56
N LEU A 265 15.56 -1.09 3.23
CA LEU A 265 15.11 -2.08 2.25
C LEU A 265 16.24 -3.02 1.82
N LYS A 266 17.49 -2.56 1.85
CA LYS A 266 18.69 -3.35 1.53
C LYS A 266 19.02 -4.32 2.65
#